data_AF-A0AA46S5Q8-F1
#
_entry.id   AF-A0AA46S5Q8-F1
#
_cell.length_a   1.000
_cell.length_b   1.000
_cell.length_c   1.000
_cell.angle_alpha   90.00
_cell.angle_beta   90.00
_cell.angle_gamma   90.00
#
_symmetry.space_group_name_H-M   'P 1'
#
loop_
_entity.id
_entity.type
_entity.pdbx_description
1 polymer ?
#
loop_
_entity_poly.entity_id
_entity_poly.type
_entity_poly.pdbx_seq_one_letter_code
_entity_poly.pdbx_strand_id
1 'polypeptide(L)'
;MNLFSLPKLSPRAELLAKTLHHLTPLVDHSTTFSRQIFQQDAMIQPYFDHPFYSCTRYGFNFPHLPSPLQYLNISAILGTTGLLCYDQDELQHTPPRKNATVFMSTAFESSALLQHYALDGDEVVHTSNKMLFGRELLIEGHYPEFQLKAHFQGIELQFKIDVSRQSSWMMKTPLYDDLSLVMHYEGFFHIQGERYPVSGTGTFEFARAATPHSLLPHPRSLADKVPVNFVTYQIINLDDQRQLILSKIDVAAKSMSYKAYIRHKSGLCEVYDNVEFSIAEYQDKPTLSPFGQYTLLPKSFEWKIFNQNQEPYLMIKAKISSTFQYGVGLGYAAAFEFEAIDHLYSCHRYGQGYLEYIDVVEQTEICPYPDDISGLIQPQKSIPII
;
A
#
# COMPACT_ATOMS: atom_id res chain seq x y z
N MET A 1 -13.57 -10.75 12.73
CA MET A 1 -14.64 -11.41 11.95
C MET A 1 -14.97 -10.46 10.82
N ASN A 2 -14.97 -10.93 9.56
CA ASN A 2 -15.30 -10.07 8.43
C ASN A 2 -16.80 -9.75 8.49
N LEU A 3 -17.15 -8.47 8.30
CA LEU A 3 -18.54 -8.02 8.38
C LEU A 3 -19.37 -8.52 7.19
N PHE A 4 -18.73 -8.65 6.04
CA PHE A 4 -19.33 -9.08 4.78
C PHE A 4 -18.60 -10.31 4.22
N SER A 5 -19.29 -11.08 3.40
CA SER A 5 -18.71 -12.23 2.72
C SER A 5 -17.76 -11.82 1.59
N LEU A 6 -17.00 -12.78 1.09
CA LEU A 6 -16.14 -12.56 -0.07
C LEU A 6 -16.91 -12.71 -1.38
N PRO A 7 -16.48 -12.03 -2.45
CA PRO A 7 -16.93 -12.36 -3.80
C PRO A 7 -16.71 -13.84 -4.10
N LYS A 8 -17.60 -14.43 -4.90
CA LYS A 8 -17.51 -15.85 -5.29
C LYS A 8 -16.17 -16.16 -5.96
N LEU A 9 -15.40 -17.05 -5.33
CA LEU A 9 -14.13 -17.55 -5.85
C LEU A 9 -14.35 -18.81 -6.71
N SER A 10 -13.47 -19.03 -7.68
CA SER A 10 -13.43 -20.31 -8.40
C SER A 10 -12.84 -21.42 -7.52
N PRO A 11 -13.16 -22.71 -7.79
CA PRO A 11 -12.53 -23.83 -7.09
C PRO A 11 -10.99 -23.82 -7.20
N ARG A 12 -10.44 -23.24 -8.28
CA ARG A 12 -8.99 -23.09 -8.46
C ARG A 12 -8.42 -22.04 -7.51
N ALA A 13 -9.07 -20.88 -7.37
CA ALA A 13 -8.65 -19.84 -6.45
C ALA A 13 -8.76 -20.31 -4.98
N GLU A 14 -9.81 -21.07 -4.63
CA GLU A 14 -9.94 -21.68 -3.31
C GLU A 14 -8.83 -22.68 -3.00
N LEU A 15 -8.49 -23.56 -3.96
CA LEU A 15 -7.40 -24.50 -3.81
C LEU A 15 -6.05 -23.78 -3.66
N LEU A 16 -5.84 -22.73 -4.44
CA LEU A 16 -4.65 -21.89 -4.33
C LEU A 16 -4.56 -21.23 -2.95
N ALA A 17 -5.66 -20.67 -2.43
CA ALA A 17 -5.70 -20.10 -1.09
C ALA A 17 -5.34 -21.12 -0.01
N LYS A 18 -5.91 -22.32 -0.06
CA LYS A 18 -5.57 -23.42 0.85
C LYS A 18 -4.07 -23.75 0.77
N THR A 19 -3.55 -23.83 -0.45
CA THR A 19 -2.13 -24.12 -0.70
C THR A 19 -1.22 -23.05 -0.10
N LEU A 20 -1.55 -21.76 -0.29
CA LEU A 20 -0.81 -20.65 0.31
C LEU A 20 -0.80 -20.75 1.84
N HIS A 21 -1.95 -21.04 2.47
CA HIS A 21 -2.04 -21.18 3.94
C HIS A 21 -1.16 -22.31 4.48
N HIS A 22 -0.96 -23.38 3.71
CA HIS A 22 -0.12 -24.51 4.13
C HIS A 22 1.37 -24.32 3.80
N LEU A 23 1.69 -23.71 2.65
CA LEU A 23 3.07 -23.63 2.16
C LEU A 23 3.79 -22.35 2.58
N THR A 24 3.12 -21.20 2.64
CA THR A 24 3.76 -19.93 2.98
C THR A 24 4.49 -19.99 4.32
N PRO A 25 3.93 -20.56 5.41
CA PRO A 25 4.66 -20.65 6.69
C PRO A 25 5.95 -21.48 6.64
N LEU A 26 6.11 -22.36 5.63
CA LEU A 26 7.28 -23.22 5.48
C LEU A 26 8.41 -22.56 4.68
N VAL A 27 8.09 -21.57 3.85
CA VAL A 27 9.03 -20.93 2.90
C VAL A 27 9.20 -19.44 3.12
N ASP A 28 8.39 -18.83 4.00
CA ASP A 28 8.51 -17.43 4.35
C ASP A 28 9.62 -17.22 5.38
N HIS A 29 10.63 -16.44 4.99
CA HIS A 29 11.76 -16.08 5.83
C HIS A 29 11.68 -14.64 6.37
N SER A 30 10.52 -13.98 6.22
CA SER A 30 10.28 -12.56 6.57
C SER A 30 10.81 -12.18 7.96
N THR A 31 10.44 -12.94 9.00
CA THR A 31 10.87 -12.66 10.39
C THR A 31 12.39 -12.72 10.54
N THR A 32 13.05 -13.67 9.88
CA THR A 32 14.52 -13.83 9.99
C THR A 32 15.22 -12.68 9.30
N PHE A 33 14.81 -12.33 8.09
CA PHE A 33 15.41 -11.25 7.31
C PHE A 33 15.12 -9.87 7.91
N SER A 34 13.96 -9.68 8.54
CA SER A 34 13.62 -8.42 9.23
C SER A 34 14.61 -8.12 10.36
N ARG A 35 15.09 -9.13 11.07
CA ARG A 35 16.05 -8.95 12.19
C ARG A 35 17.48 -8.73 11.72
N GLN A 36 17.72 -8.66 10.42
CA GLN A 36 19.03 -8.47 9.81
C GLN A 36 19.11 -7.12 9.10
N ILE A 37 20.32 -6.60 8.99
CA ILE A 37 20.60 -5.43 8.15
C ILE A 37 20.43 -5.86 6.69
N PHE A 38 19.78 -5.00 5.90
CA PHE A 38 19.59 -5.21 4.47
C PHE A 38 20.93 -5.18 3.71
N GLN A 39 21.16 -6.24 2.92
CA GLN A 39 22.40 -6.46 2.17
C GLN A 39 22.14 -6.87 0.70
N GLN A 40 20.90 -6.74 0.22
CA GLN A 40 20.49 -7.23 -1.10
C GLN A 40 20.33 -6.09 -2.12
N ASP A 41 21.24 -5.13 -2.13
CA ASP A 41 21.17 -3.88 -2.91
C ASP A 41 20.76 -4.10 -4.38
N ALA A 42 21.34 -5.10 -5.05
CA ALA A 42 21.08 -5.44 -6.45
C ALA A 42 19.64 -5.93 -6.73
N MET A 43 18.87 -6.26 -5.70
CA MET A 43 17.47 -6.66 -5.85
C MET A 43 16.55 -5.47 -6.14
N ILE A 44 16.93 -4.25 -5.74
CA ILE A 44 16.09 -3.07 -5.91
C ILE A 44 16.35 -2.53 -7.32
N GLN A 45 15.56 -3.04 -8.27
CA GLN A 45 15.58 -2.64 -9.67
C GLN A 45 14.21 -2.86 -10.31
N PRO A 46 13.90 -2.21 -11.46
CA PRO A 46 12.54 -2.22 -12.00
C PRO A 46 12.05 -3.58 -12.57
N TYR A 47 12.95 -4.45 -13.03
CA TYR A 47 12.62 -5.76 -13.64
C TYR A 47 11.71 -5.72 -14.89
N PHE A 48 11.75 -4.64 -15.70
CA PHE A 48 10.89 -4.45 -16.87
C PHE A 48 10.71 -5.66 -17.80
N ASP A 49 11.80 -6.35 -18.15
CA ASP A 49 11.79 -7.51 -19.05
C ASP A 49 12.33 -8.77 -18.39
N HIS A 50 12.23 -8.87 -17.06
CA HIS A 50 12.72 -10.05 -16.37
C HIS A 50 11.86 -11.28 -16.69
N PRO A 51 12.47 -12.45 -16.99
CA PRO A 51 11.70 -13.64 -17.38
C PRO A 51 10.87 -14.19 -16.21
N PHE A 52 11.41 -14.12 -14.99
CA PHE A 52 10.77 -14.68 -13.80
C PHE A 52 9.87 -13.70 -13.04
N TYR A 53 10.40 -12.58 -12.55
CA TYR A 53 9.58 -11.52 -11.96
C TYR A 53 8.78 -10.78 -13.03
N SER A 54 7.45 -10.77 -12.87
CA SER A 54 6.51 -10.13 -13.79
C SER A 54 5.82 -8.92 -13.19
N CYS A 55 6.07 -8.65 -11.91
CA CYS A 55 5.53 -7.50 -11.20
C CYS A 55 6.58 -6.93 -10.24
N THR A 56 6.71 -5.60 -10.20
CA THR A 56 7.57 -4.87 -9.26
C THR A 56 6.81 -3.68 -8.69
N ARG A 57 6.99 -3.35 -7.41
CA ARG A 57 6.42 -2.16 -6.77
C ARG A 57 7.53 -1.32 -6.17
N TYR A 58 7.43 -0.01 -6.38
CA TYR A 58 8.14 1.04 -5.65
C TYR A 58 7.13 1.83 -4.85
N GLY A 59 7.35 1.99 -3.55
CA GLY A 59 6.55 2.84 -2.68
C GLY A 59 7.44 3.83 -1.93
N PHE A 60 6.99 5.06 -1.81
CA PHE A 60 7.60 6.10 -0.99
C PHE A 60 6.52 6.72 -0.11
N ASN A 61 6.58 6.39 1.18
CA ASN A 61 5.56 6.75 2.16
C ASN A 61 6.14 7.74 3.17
N PHE A 62 5.48 8.89 3.30
CA PHE A 62 5.86 9.99 4.17
C PHE A 62 4.74 10.14 5.21
N PRO A 63 4.84 9.47 6.37
CA PRO A 63 3.70 9.30 7.28
C PRO A 63 3.37 10.55 8.10
N HIS A 64 4.25 11.54 8.09
CA HIS A 64 4.09 12.77 8.85
C HIS A 64 4.62 13.97 8.05
N LEU A 65 3.70 14.77 7.53
CA LEU A 65 3.97 16.03 6.86
C LEU A 65 3.17 17.16 7.51
N PRO A 66 3.64 18.42 7.41
CA PRO A 66 2.87 19.57 7.89
C PRO A 66 1.48 19.64 7.26
N SER A 67 0.53 20.19 8.02
CA SER A 67 -0.80 20.53 7.49
C SER A 67 -0.64 21.48 6.29
N PRO A 68 -1.42 21.30 5.21
CA PRO A 68 -2.58 20.41 5.09
C PRO A 68 -2.27 19.01 4.54
N LEU A 69 -1.01 18.69 4.24
CA LEU A 69 -0.65 17.45 3.56
C LEU A 69 -0.83 16.21 4.45
N GLN A 70 -0.46 16.31 5.74
CA GLN A 70 -0.44 15.25 6.77
C GLN A 70 0.41 14.00 6.43
N TYR A 71 0.30 13.48 5.21
CA TYR A 71 1.06 12.40 4.64
C TYR A 71 1.31 12.62 3.14
N LEU A 72 2.23 11.86 2.57
CA LEU A 72 2.35 11.65 1.13
C LEU A 72 2.57 10.17 0.87
N ASN A 73 1.88 9.62 -0.11
CA ASN A 73 2.16 8.31 -0.68
C ASN A 73 2.49 8.50 -2.16
N ILE A 74 3.54 7.82 -2.62
CA ILE A 74 3.88 7.67 -4.04
C ILE A 74 4.14 6.19 -4.28
N SER A 75 3.30 5.55 -5.09
CA SER A 75 3.43 4.15 -5.46
C SER A 75 3.50 4.02 -6.98
N ALA A 76 4.47 3.27 -7.49
CA ALA A 76 4.57 2.86 -8.88
C ALA A 76 4.64 1.32 -8.94
N ILE A 77 3.65 0.70 -9.58
CA ILE A 77 3.59 -0.74 -9.81
C ILE A 77 3.86 -0.98 -11.28
N LEU A 78 4.82 -1.84 -11.58
CA LEU A 78 5.18 -2.28 -12.92
C LEU A 78 4.65 -3.70 -13.08
N GLY A 79 3.77 -3.91 -14.04
CA GLY A 79 3.03 -5.15 -14.26
C GLY A 79 1.76 -5.27 -13.40
N THR A 80 0.99 -6.32 -13.64
CA THR A 80 -0.21 -6.69 -12.87
C THR A 80 0.13 -7.70 -11.77
N THR A 81 -0.42 -7.50 -10.58
CA THR A 81 -0.07 -8.30 -9.38
C THR A 81 -0.65 -9.71 -9.41
N GLY A 82 -1.80 -9.92 -10.05
CA GLY A 82 -2.58 -11.15 -9.99
C GLY A 82 -3.35 -11.33 -8.66
N LEU A 83 -3.32 -10.32 -7.78
CA LEU A 83 -3.95 -10.32 -6.47
C LEU A 83 -5.31 -9.60 -6.56
N LEU A 84 -6.32 -10.21 -5.95
CA LEU A 84 -7.69 -9.69 -5.95
C LEU A 84 -7.77 -8.26 -5.40
N CYS A 85 -7.05 -7.95 -4.32
CA CYS A 85 -7.08 -6.64 -3.67
C CYS A 85 -6.35 -5.52 -4.43
N TYR A 86 -5.45 -5.84 -5.37
CA TYR A 86 -4.59 -4.83 -6.01
C TYR A 86 -4.88 -4.60 -7.49
N ASP A 87 -5.34 -5.62 -8.20
CA ASP A 87 -5.57 -5.51 -9.64
C ASP A 87 -6.86 -4.75 -9.96
N GLN A 88 -6.72 -3.55 -10.54
CA GLN A 88 -7.79 -2.69 -11.04
C GLN A 88 -8.11 -3.00 -12.51
N ASP A 89 -8.91 -4.04 -12.74
CA ASP A 89 -9.16 -4.58 -14.09
C ASP A 89 -9.79 -3.54 -15.03
N GLU A 90 -10.62 -2.63 -14.49
CA GLU A 90 -11.32 -1.61 -15.26
C GLU A 90 -10.38 -0.62 -15.96
N LEU A 91 -9.18 -0.44 -15.42
CA LEU A 91 -8.16 0.49 -15.92
C LEU A 91 -7.10 -0.20 -16.79
N GLN A 92 -7.09 -1.53 -16.81
CA GLN A 92 -6.08 -2.28 -17.54
C GLN A 92 -6.42 -2.39 -19.02
N HIS A 93 -5.68 -1.67 -19.86
CA HIS A 93 -5.84 -1.69 -21.32
C HIS A 93 -4.67 -2.30 -22.10
N THR A 94 -3.63 -2.73 -21.37
CA THR A 94 -2.42 -3.35 -21.92
C THR A 94 -2.22 -4.78 -21.40
N PRO A 95 -1.37 -5.59 -22.04
CA PRO A 95 -0.98 -6.90 -21.50
C PRO A 95 -0.47 -6.76 -20.05
N PRO A 96 -0.77 -7.71 -19.15
CA PRO A 96 -0.42 -7.61 -17.73
C PRO A 96 1.04 -7.27 -17.41
N ARG A 97 1.99 -7.75 -18.21
CA ARG A 97 3.42 -7.44 -18.03
C ARG A 97 3.84 -6.07 -18.56
N LYS A 98 2.99 -5.43 -19.36
CA LYS A 98 3.24 -4.12 -20.00
C LYS A 98 2.37 -3.02 -19.38
N ASN A 99 1.65 -3.31 -18.30
CA ASN A 99 0.93 -2.31 -17.54
C ASN A 99 1.85 -1.63 -16.52
N ALA A 100 1.59 -0.36 -16.22
CA ALA A 100 2.10 0.29 -15.03
C ALA A 100 0.98 1.08 -14.35
N THR A 101 1.01 1.16 -13.03
CA THR A 101 0.06 1.95 -12.26
C THR A 101 0.82 2.90 -11.34
N VAL A 102 0.53 4.18 -11.45
CA VAL A 102 1.04 5.22 -10.54
C VAL A 102 -0.12 5.71 -9.68
N PHE A 103 0.07 5.63 -8.37
CA PHE A 103 -0.83 6.21 -7.39
C PHE A 103 -0.06 7.18 -6.50
N MET A 104 -0.54 8.42 -6.42
CA MET A 104 -0.02 9.43 -5.52
C MET A 104 -1.17 10.08 -4.75
N SER A 105 -0.99 10.32 -3.46
CA SER A 105 -2.02 10.96 -2.65
C SER A 105 -1.49 11.66 -1.42
N THR A 106 -2.25 12.65 -0.94
CA THR A 106 -2.02 13.34 0.35
C THR A 106 -3.37 13.55 1.06
N ALA A 107 -3.37 14.11 2.27
CA ALA A 107 -4.60 14.51 2.96
C ALA A 107 -5.21 15.80 2.39
N PHE A 108 -4.49 16.54 1.54
CA PHE A 108 -5.02 17.74 0.89
C PHE A 108 -6.22 17.36 0.00
N GLU A 109 -7.31 18.13 0.05
CA GLU A 109 -8.54 17.78 -0.65
C GLU A 109 -8.32 17.64 -2.16
N SER A 110 -8.97 16.65 -2.78
CA SER A 110 -8.85 16.32 -4.21
C SER A 110 -7.43 16.02 -4.71
N SER A 111 -6.48 15.68 -3.82
CA SER A 111 -5.07 15.48 -4.18
C SER A 111 -4.69 14.04 -4.55
N ALA A 112 -5.62 13.19 -4.96
CA ALA A 112 -5.27 11.86 -5.46
C ALA A 112 -5.00 11.89 -6.97
N LEU A 113 -3.97 11.17 -7.38
CA LEU A 113 -3.71 10.80 -8.76
C LEU A 113 -3.62 9.29 -8.83
N LEU A 114 -4.47 8.69 -9.66
CA LEU A 114 -4.41 7.29 -10.03
C LEU A 114 -4.36 7.23 -11.55
N GLN A 115 -3.24 6.77 -12.10
CA GLN A 115 -3.00 6.70 -13.54
C GLN A 115 -2.42 5.35 -13.93
N HIS A 116 -2.77 4.91 -15.14
CA HIS A 116 -2.23 3.70 -15.75
C HIS A 116 -1.47 4.08 -17.01
N TYR A 117 -0.36 3.39 -17.23
CA TYR A 117 0.52 3.63 -18.37
C TYR A 117 0.84 2.32 -19.07
N ALA A 118 1.04 2.39 -20.38
CA ALA A 118 1.70 1.33 -21.14
C ALA A 118 3.21 1.46 -20.94
N LEU A 119 3.87 0.42 -20.40
CA LEU A 119 5.33 0.42 -20.19
C LEU A 119 6.13 0.54 -21.49
N ASP A 120 5.56 0.09 -22.61
CA ASP A 120 6.10 0.22 -23.95
C ASP A 120 5.52 1.41 -24.74
N GLY A 121 4.72 2.26 -24.07
CA GLY A 121 4.15 3.47 -24.66
C GLY A 121 5.06 4.69 -24.54
N ASP A 122 4.75 5.73 -25.33
CA ASP A 122 5.56 6.95 -25.41
C ASP A 122 5.55 7.80 -24.13
N GLU A 123 4.60 7.57 -23.22
CA GLU A 123 4.48 8.28 -21.95
C GLU A 123 5.42 7.72 -20.87
N VAL A 124 6.00 6.54 -21.07
CA VAL A 124 6.93 5.94 -20.10
C VAL A 124 8.34 6.01 -20.65
N VAL A 125 9.21 6.73 -19.93
CA VAL A 125 10.65 6.75 -20.23
C VAL A 125 11.38 6.05 -19.11
N HIS A 126 12.03 4.94 -19.42
CA HIS A 126 12.77 4.18 -18.42
C HIS A 126 14.17 3.79 -18.88
N THR A 127 15.09 3.77 -17.93
CA THR A 127 16.45 3.23 -18.05
C THR A 127 16.77 2.48 -16.77
N SER A 128 18.02 2.05 -16.56
CA SER A 128 18.39 1.38 -15.30
C SER A 128 18.20 2.28 -14.07
N ASN A 129 18.38 3.59 -14.22
CA ASN A 129 18.43 4.55 -13.11
C ASN A 129 17.34 5.61 -13.16
N LYS A 130 16.33 5.44 -14.03
CA LYS A 130 15.31 6.44 -14.26
C LYS A 130 14.01 5.78 -14.68
N MET A 131 12.91 6.24 -14.10
CA MET A 131 11.55 5.93 -14.51
C MET A 131 10.74 7.22 -14.49
N LEU A 132 10.26 7.62 -15.66
CA LEU A 132 9.34 8.74 -15.85
C LEU A 132 8.01 8.16 -16.32
N PHE A 133 6.93 8.53 -15.65
CA PHE A 133 5.56 8.19 -16.00
C PHE A 133 4.82 9.48 -16.36
N GLY A 134 4.53 9.65 -17.65
CA GLY A 134 3.94 10.84 -18.24
C GLY A 134 4.69 12.11 -17.85
N ARG A 135 3.96 13.07 -17.28
CA ARG A 135 4.51 14.31 -16.69
C ARG A 135 4.38 14.32 -15.18
N GLU A 136 3.80 13.28 -14.61
CA GLU A 136 3.30 13.24 -13.24
C GLU A 136 4.37 12.79 -12.26
N LEU A 137 5.19 11.80 -12.61
CA LEU A 137 6.15 11.19 -11.68
C LEU A 137 7.47 10.84 -12.36
N LEU A 138 8.55 11.32 -11.76
CA LEU A 138 9.93 10.96 -12.07
C LEU A 138 10.60 10.36 -10.82
N ILE A 139 11.12 9.14 -10.98
CA ILE A 139 11.98 8.45 -10.03
C ILE A 139 13.36 8.31 -10.68
N GLU A 140 14.37 8.96 -10.14
CA GLU A 140 15.77 8.89 -10.61
C GLU A 140 16.69 8.33 -9.51
N GLY A 141 17.73 7.58 -9.89
CA GLY A 141 18.70 7.00 -8.97
C GLY A 141 18.57 5.48 -8.82
N HIS A 142 19.31 4.94 -7.86
CA HIS A 142 19.28 3.53 -7.46
C HIS A 142 19.49 3.47 -5.95
N TYR A 143 19.05 2.39 -5.31
CA TYR A 143 19.36 2.16 -3.91
C TYR A 143 20.86 2.36 -3.62
N PRO A 144 21.25 3.14 -2.59
CA PRO A 144 20.38 3.73 -1.56
C PRO A 144 19.85 5.15 -1.85
N GLU A 145 20.19 5.76 -2.98
CA GLU A 145 19.91 7.17 -3.25
C GLU A 145 18.89 7.36 -4.38
N PHE A 146 17.80 8.07 -4.08
CA PHE A 146 16.78 8.40 -5.06
C PHE A 146 16.51 9.91 -5.10
N GLN A 147 16.09 10.38 -6.28
CA GLN A 147 15.47 11.68 -6.46
C GLN A 147 14.05 11.47 -6.97
N LEU A 148 13.10 12.12 -6.29
CA LEU A 148 11.71 12.16 -6.71
C LEU A 148 11.37 13.55 -7.22
N LYS A 149 10.68 13.62 -8.36
CA LYS A 149 9.95 14.81 -8.77
C LYS A 149 8.55 14.37 -9.17
N ALA A 150 7.55 15.08 -8.69
CA ALA A 150 6.18 14.80 -9.09
C ALA A 150 5.36 16.07 -9.22
N HIS A 151 4.33 16.01 -10.05
CA HIS A 151 3.31 17.03 -10.19
C HIS A 151 1.95 16.36 -10.32
N PHE A 152 1.05 16.64 -9.38
CA PHE A 152 -0.33 16.18 -9.41
C PHE A 152 -1.24 17.14 -8.65
N GLN A 153 -2.44 17.39 -9.18
CA GLN A 153 -3.50 18.15 -8.48
C GLN A 153 -3.04 19.51 -7.90
N GLY A 154 -2.17 20.24 -8.62
CA GLY A 154 -1.63 21.53 -8.18
C GLY A 154 -0.56 21.47 -7.09
N ILE A 155 -0.06 20.26 -6.78
CA ILE A 155 1.08 20.01 -5.91
C ILE A 155 2.27 19.63 -6.80
N GLU A 156 3.36 20.38 -6.70
CA GLU A 156 4.65 19.94 -7.20
C GLU A 156 5.56 19.58 -6.03
N LEU A 157 6.42 18.58 -6.22
CA LEU A 157 7.39 18.20 -5.21
C LEU A 157 8.73 17.84 -5.82
N GLN A 158 9.77 18.03 -5.02
CA GLN A 158 11.10 17.52 -5.31
C GLN A 158 11.76 17.05 -4.02
N PHE A 159 12.18 15.79 -3.98
CA PHE A 159 12.88 15.20 -2.84
C PHE A 159 14.17 14.52 -3.25
N LYS A 160 15.17 14.64 -2.38
CA LYS A 160 16.29 13.71 -2.28
C LYS A 160 15.98 12.71 -1.19
N ILE A 161 16.25 11.44 -1.44
CA ILE A 161 15.93 10.33 -0.55
C ILE A 161 17.18 9.50 -0.35
N ASP A 162 17.50 9.26 0.92
CA ASP A 162 18.52 8.32 1.37
C ASP A 162 17.82 7.15 2.07
N VAL A 163 17.95 5.96 1.50
CA VAL A 163 17.33 4.74 2.02
C VAL A 163 18.35 3.98 2.85
N SER A 164 18.04 3.79 4.12
CA SER A 164 18.89 3.05 5.05
C SER A 164 18.94 1.56 4.73
N ARG A 165 19.75 0.81 5.50
CA ARG A 165 19.76 -0.65 5.47
C ARG A 165 18.81 -1.29 6.49
N GLN A 166 17.94 -0.52 7.13
CA GLN A 166 17.04 -1.05 8.14
C GLN A 166 15.75 -1.57 7.49
N SER A 167 15.63 -2.89 7.34
CA SER A 167 14.50 -3.54 6.69
C SER A 167 13.47 -4.14 7.66
N SER A 168 12.21 -4.02 7.28
CA SER A 168 11.13 -4.92 7.66
C SER A 168 10.70 -5.68 6.43
N TRP A 169 10.69 -7.01 6.49
CA TRP A 169 10.22 -7.85 5.40
C TRP A 169 8.80 -8.28 5.73
N MET A 170 7.83 -7.85 4.93
CA MET A 170 6.43 -8.27 5.07
C MET A 170 6.22 -9.68 4.54
N MET A 171 6.99 -10.07 3.52
CA MET A 171 7.05 -11.42 2.97
C MET A 171 8.41 -11.67 2.32
N LYS A 172 9.00 -12.86 2.54
CA LYS A 172 10.23 -13.28 1.89
C LYS A 172 10.11 -14.74 1.48
N THR A 173 9.68 -14.99 0.25
CA THR A 173 9.53 -16.34 -0.32
C THR A 173 10.34 -16.49 -1.61
N PRO A 174 10.44 -17.68 -2.20
CA PRO A 174 11.08 -17.84 -3.52
C PRO A 174 10.36 -17.13 -4.67
N LEU A 175 9.05 -16.86 -4.55
CA LEU A 175 8.24 -16.26 -5.61
C LEU A 175 7.90 -14.78 -5.36
N TYR A 176 7.98 -14.33 -4.12
CA TYR A 176 7.55 -13.01 -3.72
C TYR A 176 8.45 -12.45 -2.62
N ASP A 177 9.00 -11.27 -2.89
CA ASP A 177 9.72 -10.45 -1.93
C ASP A 177 8.92 -9.16 -1.71
N ASP A 178 8.68 -8.81 -0.46
CA ASP A 178 7.98 -7.60 -0.04
C ASP A 178 8.67 -7.03 1.19
N LEU A 179 9.29 -5.86 1.02
CA LEU A 179 10.13 -5.25 2.05
C LEU A 179 9.92 -3.75 2.14
N SER A 180 10.24 -3.24 3.32
CA SER A 180 10.10 -1.86 3.71
C SER A 180 11.37 -1.41 4.41
N LEU A 181 12.02 -0.37 3.90
CA LEU A 181 13.25 0.21 4.41
C LEU A 181 12.97 1.60 4.98
N VAL A 182 13.62 1.96 6.09
CA VAL A 182 13.56 3.35 6.58
C VAL A 182 14.27 4.25 5.58
N MET A 183 13.64 5.37 5.21
CA MET A 183 14.25 6.39 4.37
C MET A 183 14.27 7.75 5.08
N HIS A 184 15.28 8.56 4.79
CA HIS A 184 15.32 9.97 5.13
C HIS A 184 15.12 10.79 3.86
N TYR A 185 14.38 11.88 3.97
CA TYR A 185 14.13 12.76 2.84
C TYR A 185 14.41 14.21 3.18
N GLU A 186 14.81 14.97 2.17
CA GLU A 186 14.91 16.42 2.21
C GLU A 186 14.44 16.98 0.87
N GLY A 187 13.65 18.05 0.92
CA GLY A 187 13.31 18.83 -0.26
C GLY A 187 12.16 19.77 0.01
N PHE A 188 11.21 19.86 -0.93
CA PHE A 188 10.13 20.83 -0.82
C PHE A 188 8.89 20.42 -1.60
N PHE A 189 7.77 21.01 -1.18
CA PHE A 189 6.56 21.13 -1.98
C PHE A 189 6.45 22.53 -2.58
N HIS A 190 5.77 22.63 -3.71
CA HIS A 190 5.24 23.88 -4.26
C HIS A 190 3.73 23.74 -4.38
N ILE A 191 2.98 24.57 -3.66
CA ILE A 191 1.52 24.52 -3.59
C ILE A 191 1.01 25.96 -3.72
N GLN A 192 0.12 26.22 -4.68
CA GLN A 192 -0.49 27.54 -4.90
C GLN A 192 0.53 28.69 -5.04
N GLY A 193 1.69 28.44 -5.66
CA GLY A 193 2.73 29.47 -5.84
C GLY A 193 3.77 29.53 -4.70
N GLU A 194 3.50 28.88 -3.57
CA GLU A 194 4.31 28.95 -2.36
C GLU A 194 5.17 27.70 -2.18
N ARG A 195 6.41 27.88 -1.71
CA ARG A 195 7.38 26.80 -1.51
C ARG A 195 7.49 26.43 -0.03
N TYR A 196 7.29 25.15 0.27
CA TYR A 196 7.34 24.60 1.63
C TYR A 196 8.49 23.60 1.76
N PRO A 197 9.62 23.98 2.39
CA PRO A 197 10.71 23.04 2.64
C PRO A 197 10.30 22.02 3.70
N VAL A 198 10.64 20.75 3.46
CA VAL A 198 10.36 19.65 4.39
C VAL A 198 11.54 18.68 4.42
N SER A 199 11.72 18.06 5.58
CA SER A 199 12.63 16.94 5.76
C SER A 199 12.09 16.04 6.85
N GLY A 200 12.50 14.78 6.87
CA GLY A 200 12.06 13.83 7.88
C GLY A 200 12.38 12.39 7.55
N THR A 201 11.68 11.51 8.28
CA THR A 201 11.80 10.06 8.14
C THR A 201 10.52 9.50 7.54
N GLY A 202 10.68 8.73 6.47
CA GLY A 202 9.60 8.02 5.80
C GLY A 202 9.93 6.53 5.68
N THR A 203 9.27 5.89 4.73
CA THR A 203 9.50 4.50 4.38
C THR A 203 9.60 4.35 2.87
N PHE A 204 10.64 3.65 2.42
CA PHE A 204 10.75 3.15 1.07
C PHE A 204 10.26 1.70 1.02
N GLU A 205 9.38 1.36 0.09
CA GLU A 205 8.84 0.01 -0.09
C GLU A 205 9.25 -0.54 -1.44
N PHE A 206 9.65 -1.80 -1.43
CA PHE A 206 9.98 -2.52 -2.63
C PHE A 206 9.35 -3.90 -2.59
N ALA A 207 8.65 -4.26 -3.67
CA ALA A 207 8.17 -5.60 -3.86
C ALA A 207 8.54 -6.12 -5.25
N ARG A 208 8.80 -7.42 -5.37
CA ARG A 208 8.88 -8.10 -6.67
C ARG A 208 8.21 -9.46 -6.58
N ALA A 209 7.46 -9.82 -7.62
CA ALA A 209 6.65 -11.03 -7.63
C ALA A 209 6.76 -11.78 -8.96
N ALA A 210 6.90 -13.10 -8.87
CA ALA A 210 6.59 -14.02 -9.95
C ALA A 210 5.08 -14.28 -9.92
N THR A 211 4.31 -13.48 -10.64
CA THR A 211 2.84 -13.59 -10.68
C THR A 211 2.43 -14.62 -11.73
N PRO A 212 1.16 -15.06 -11.81
CA PRO A 212 0.69 -15.91 -12.91
C PRO A 212 0.99 -15.33 -14.30
N HIS A 213 1.10 -14.01 -14.41
CA HIS A 213 1.47 -13.30 -15.63
C HIS A 213 2.92 -13.49 -16.03
N SER A 214 3.72 -14.16 -15.20
CA SER A 214 5.04 -14.67 -15.58
C SER A 214 4.95 -15.64 -16.76
N LEU A 215 3.84 -16.39 -16.86
CA LEU A 215 3.60 -17.39 -17.89
C LEU A 215 2.40 -17.04 -18.78
N LEU A 216 1.41 -16.31 -18.24
CA LEU A 216 0.14 -16.04 -18.90
C LEU A 216 0.08 -14.60 -19.45
N PRO A 217 -0.12 -14.40 -20.76
CA PRO A 217 -0.12 -13.06 -21.35
C PRO A 217 -1.44 -12.30 -21.21
N HIS A 218 -2.48 -12.89 -20.61
CA HIS A 218 -3.81 -12.30 -20.47
C HIS A 218 -4.16 -12.05 -19.00
N PRO A 219 -4.95 -11.00 -18.70
CA PRO A 219 -5.53 -10.79 -17.38
C PRO A 219 -6.33 -12.01 -16.92
N ARG A 220 -6.40 -12.24 -15.61
CA ARG A 220 -7.22 -13.31 -15.05
C ARG A 220 -8.61 -12.77 -14.73
N SER A 221 -9.62 -13.62 -14.82
CA SER A 221 -10.94 -13.28 -14.29
C SER A 221 -10.86 -13.01 -12.78
N LEU A 222 -11.74 -12.16 -12.26
CA LEU A 222 -11.81 -11.85 -10.83
C LEU A 222 -11.84 -13.12 -9.96
N ALA A 223 -12.61 -14.12 -10.38
CA ALA A 223 -12.78 -15.40 -9.66
C ALA A 223 -11.53 -16.30 -9.69
N ASP A 224 -10.56 -16.01 -10.54
CA ASP A 224 -9.32 -16.78 -10.72
C ASP A 224 -8.09 -16.09 -10.10
N LYS A 225 -8.22 -14.87 -9.59
CA LYS A 225 -7.13 -14.13 -8.91
C LYS A 225 -6.74 -14.80 -7.60
N VAL A 226 -5.53 -14.50 -7.11
CA VAL A 226 -5.13 -14.88 -5.76
C VAL A 226 -6.02 -14.12 -4.78
N PRO A 227 -6.78 -14.79 -3.90
CA PRO A 227 -7.85 -14.16 -3.14
C PRO A 227 -7.32 -13.45 -1.89
N VAL A 228 -6.32 -12.59 -2.04
CA VAL A 228 -5.98 -11.60 -1.01
C VAL A 228 -7.13 -10.60 -0.97
N ASN A 229 -7.88 -10.58 0.11
CA ASN A 229 -9.15 -9.85 0.18
C ASN A 229 -9.14 -8.73 1.22
N PHE A 230 -8.26 -8.80 2.21
CA PHE A 230 -8.14 -7.77 3.22
C PHE A 230 -6.66 -7.44 3.42
N VAL A 231 -6.33 -6.17 3.29
CA VAL A 231 -5.00 -5.65 3.60
C VAL A 231 -5.18 -4.37 4.39
N THR A 232 -4.50 -4.28 5.52
CA THR A 232 -4.31 -2.99 6.18
C THR A 232 -2.87 -2.85 6.60
N TYR A 233 -2.34 -1.65 6.41
CA TYR A 233 -0.94 -1.34 6.64
C TYR A 233 -0.84 0.06 7.22
N GLN A 234 -0.07 0.22 8.29
CA GLN A 234 0.15 1.51 8.94
C GLN A 234 1.63 1.80 9.13
N ILE A 235 2.00 3.06 8.95
CA ILE A 235 3.33 3.58 9.24
C ILE A 235 3.22 4.70 10.25
N ILE A 236 3.96 4.57 11.36
CA ILE A 236 3.99 5.53 12.46
C ILE A 236 5.45 5.82 12.80
N ASN A 237 5.83 7.09 12.82
CA ASN A 237 7.05 7.51 13.52
C ASN A 237 6.69 7.67 15.01
N LEU A 238 7.07 6.70 15.85
CA LEU A 238 6.73 6.72 17.29
C LEU A 238 7.49 7.82 18.03
N ASP A 239 8.73 8.06 17.61
CA ASP A 239 9.62 9.13 18.04
C ASP A 239 10.81 9.24 17.05
N ASP A 240 11.77 10.11 17.34
CA ASP A 240 12.95 10.34 16.49
C ASP A 240 13.87 9.12 16.33
N GLN A 241 13.67 8.07 17.13
CA GLN A 241 14.51 6.86 17.14
C GLN A 241 13.77 5.62 16.64
N ARG A 242 12.43 5.62 16.65
CA ARG A 242 11.61 4.43 16.43
C ARG A 242 10.51 4.66 15.42
N GLN A 243 10.41 3.75 14.47
CA GLN A 243 9.33 3.68 13.50
C GLN A 243 8.60 2.35 13.60
N LEU A 244 7.28 2.41 13.69
CA LEU A 244 6.39 1.27 13.78
C LEU A 244 5.71 1.03 12.43
N ILE A 245 5.78 -0.21 11.96
CA ILE A 245 4.92 -0.73 10.89
C ILE A 245 3.94 -1.73 11.50
N LEU A 246 2.68 -1.63 11.10
CA LEU A 246 1.64 -2.59 11.42
C LEU A 246 1.06 -3.12 10.12
N SER A 247 0.89 -4.43 10.00
CA SER A 247 0.35 -5.05 8.78
C SER A 247 -0.51 -6.25 9.10
N LYS A 248 -1.66 -6.32 8.43
CA LYS A 248 -2.51 -7.51 8.41
C LYS A 248 -2.93 -7.81 6.97
N ILE A 249 -2.80 -9.07 6.58
CA ILE A 249 -3.17 -9.61 5.28
C ILE A 249 -4.03 -10.86 5.51
N ASP A 250 -5.25 -10.85 4.97
CA ASP A 250 -6.11 -12.04 4.91
C ASP A 250 -6.22 -12.56 3.47
N VAL A 251 -6.15 -13.89 3.34
CA VAL A 251 -6.31 -14.63 2.09
C VAL A 251 -7.50 -15.57 2.23
N ALA A 252 -8.49 -15.43 1.35
CA ALA A 252 -9.76 -16.14 1.40
C ALA A 252 -10.41 -16.07 2.80
N ALA A 253 -10.48 -14.85 3.34
CA ALA A 253 -11.08 -14.50 4.64
C ALA A 253 -10.42 -15.16 5.86
N LYS A 254 -9.18 -15.64 5.69
CA LYS A 254 -8.36 -16.20 6.78
C LYS A 254 -7.06 -15.43 6.88
N SER A 255 -6.63 -15.16 8.10
CA SER A 255 -5.37 -14.47 8.35
C SER A 255 -4.18 -15.25 7.81
N MET A 256 -3.35 -14.57 7.02
CA MET A 256 -2.13 -15.11 6.42
C MET A 256 -0.89 -14.50 7.08
N SER A 257 -0.87 -13.17 7.20
CA SER A 257 0.22 -12.44 7.83
C SER A 257 -0.35 -11.36 8.73
N TYR A 258 0.21 -11.24 9.93
CA TYR A 258 -0.28 -10.34 10.96
C TYR A 258 0.86 -9.98 11.89
N LYS A 259 1.44 -8.79 11.69
CA LYS A 259 2.74 -8.46 12.28
C LYS A 259 2.84 -6.99 12.65
N ALA A 260 3.61 -6.74 13.70
CA ALA A 260 4.15 -5.42 14.04
C ALA A 260 5.68 -5.44 13.92
N TYR A 261 6.25 -4.39 13.35
CA TYR A 261 7.68 -4.19 13.23
C TYR A 261 8.07 -2.89 13.90
N ILE A 262 8.97 -2.95 14.88
CA ILE A 262 9.54 -1.75 15.51
C ILE A 262 10.98 -1.62 15.05
N ARG A 263 11.18 -0.65 14.15
CA ARG A 263 12.47 -0.29 13.58
C ARG A 263 13.13 0.78 14.45
N HIS A 264 14.31 0.49 14.98
CA HIS A 264 15.16 1.42 15.73
C HIS A 264 16.28 2.00 14.88
N LYS A 265 16.57 3.29 15.00
CA LYS A 265 17.67 3.96 14.29
C LYS A 265 19.05 3.29 14.47
N SER A 266 19.23 2.48 15.51
CA SER A 266 20.41 1.63 15.74
C SER A 266 20.60 0.49 14.73
N GLY A 267 19.60 0.22 13.88
CA GLY A 267 19.59 -0.88 12.91
C GLY A 267 18.86 -2.14 13.39
N LEU A 268 18.39 -2.19 14.64
CA LEU A 268 17.57 -3.29 15.15
C LEU A 268 16.13 -3.18 14.65
N CYS A 269 15.55 -4.30 14.22
CA CYS A 269 14.11 -4.42 13.96
C CYS A 269 13.51 -5.52 14.84
N GLU A 270 12.61 -5.13 15.73
CA GLU A 270 11.81 -6.07 16.52
C GLU A 270 10.60 -6.51 15.70
N VAL A 271 10.30 -7.80 15.73
CA VAL A 271 9.18 -8.40 14.99
C VAL A 271 8.27 -9.10 15.98
N TYR A 272 7.00 -8.71 15.97
CA TYR A 272 5.93 -9.30 16.78
C TYR A 272 4.87 -9.90 15.87
N ASP A 273 4.49 -11.13 16.15
CA ASP A 273 3.44 -11.91 15.49
C ASP A 273 2.22 -12.13 16.38
N ASN A 274 2.39 -12.03 17.71
CA ASN A 274 1.29 -11.95 18.65
C ASN A 274 0.74 -10.52 18.70
N VAL A 275 -0.16 -10.22 17.76
CA VAL A 275 -0.78 -8.90 17.60
C VAL A 275 -2.28 -9.05 17.39
N GLU A 276 -3.03 -8.04 17.85
CA GLU A 276 -4.46 -7.90 17.61
C GLU A 276 -4.74 -6.54 16.96
N PHE A 277 -5.70 -6.52 16.05
CA PHE A 277 -6.22 -5.40 15.29
C PHE A 277 -7.73 -5.54 15.26
N SER A 278 -8.39 -4.42 15.55
CA SER A 278 -9.83 -4.32 15.48
C SER A 278 -10.22 -2.94 15.00
N ILE A 279 -11.23 -2.88 14.13
CA ILE A 279 -11.95 -1.63 13.87
C ILE A 279 -12.84 -1.36 15.08
N ALA A 280 -12.65 -0.20 15.71
CA ALA A 280 -13.44 0.23 16.86
C ALA A 280 -14.76 0.87 16.40
N GLU A 281 -14.73 1.62 15.30
CA GLU A 281 -15.90 2.25 14.69
C GLU A 281 -15.75 2.30 13.16
N TYR A 282 -16.82 2.00 12.42
CA TYR A 282 -16.90 2.19 10.97
C TYR A 282 -17.63 3.48 10.61
N GLN A 283 -17.45 3.95 9.37
CA GLN A 283 -18.28 5.02 8.81
C GLN A 283 -19.76 4.61 8.76
N ASP A 284 -20.66 5.60 8.81
CA ASP A 284 -22.10 5.34 8.89
C ASP A 284 -22.67 4.76 7.59
N LYS A 285 -21.97 4.99 6.46
CA LYS A 285 -22.32 4.48 5.15
C LYS A 285 -21.07 3.94 4.44
N PRO A 286 -21.20 2.89 3.61
CA PRO A 286 -20.14 2.48 2.70
C PRO A 286 -19.73 3.62 1.76
N THR A 287 -18.44 3.72 1.48
CA THR A 287 -17.89 4.64 0.47
C THR A 287 -17.92 3.97 -0.89
N LEU A 288 -18.38 4.69 -1.91
CA LEU A 288 -18.37 4.26 -3.30
C LEU A 288 -17.05 4.67 -3.96
N SER A 289 -16.34 3.71 -4.54
CA SER A 289 -15.15 3.97 -5.35
C SER A 289 -15.50 4.59 -6.71
N PRO A 290 -14.53 5.22 -7.41
CA PRO A 290 -14.73 5.69 -8.79
C PRO A 290 -15.18 4.61 -9.78
N PHE A 291 -14.97 3.33 -9.46
CA PHE A 291 -15.33 2.18 -10.31
C PHE A 291 -16.61 1.46 -9.85
N GLY A 292 -17.35 2.04 -8.91
CA GLY A 292 -18.66 1.53 -8.51
C GLY A 292 -18.63 0.41 -7.47
N GLN A 293 -17.46 0.09 -6.89
CA GLN A 293 -17.35 -0.85 -5.78
C GLN A 293 -17.50 -0.11 -4.44
N TYR A 294 -18.28 -0.67 -3.52
CA TYR A 294 -18.46 -0.18 -2.16
C TYR A 294 -17.45 -0.81 -1.19
N THR A 295 -16.95 0.00 -0.26
CA THR A 295 -16.12 -0.41 0.87
C THR A 295 -16.58 0.27 2.15
N LEU A 296 -16.69 -0.47 3.25
CA LEU A 296 -17.02 0.10 4.56
C LEU A 296 -15.71 0.49 5.25
N LEU A 297 -15.46 1.81 5.33
CA LEU A 297 -14.20 2.34 5.82
C LEU A 297 -14.23 2.57 7.33
N PRO A 298 -13.09 2.43 8.03
CA PRO A 298 -13.03 2.69 9.46
C PRO A 298 -13.09 4.19 9.77
N LYS A 299 -13.68 4.55 10.90
CA LYS A 299 -13.53 5.85 11.58
C LYS A 299 -12.42 5.79 12.64
N SER A 300 -12.30 4.65 13.31
CA SER A 300 -11.27 4.41 14.33
C SER A 300 -10.89 2.94 14.40
N PHE A 301 -9.66 2.67 14.83
CA PHE A 301 -9.14 1.31 14.96
C PHE A 301 -8.14 1.21 16.12
N GLU A 302 -7.88 -0.01 16.54
CA GLU A 302 -6.93 -0.31 17.60
C GLU A 302 -5.97 -1.42 17.17
N TRP A 303 -4.73 -1.32 17.62
CA TRP A 303 -3.75 -2.39 17.62
C TRP A 303 -3.27 -2.70 19.03
N LYS A 304 -3.08 -3.97 19.34
CA LYS A 304 -2.41 -4.44 20.56
C LYS A 304 -1.26 -5.35 20.16
N ILE A 305 -0.09 -5.08 20.73
CA ILE A 305 1.12 -5.85 20.52
C ILE A 305 1.48 -6.49 21.85
N PHE A 306 1.69 -7.80 21.84
CA PHE A 306 2.05 -8.55 23.03
C PHE A 306 3.52 -8.97 22.97
N ASN A 307 4.19 -8.97 24.12
CA ASN A 307 5.55 -9.49 24.22
C ASN A 307 5.57 -11.03 24.13
N GLN A 308 6.77 -11.61 24.22
CA GLN A 308 6.96 -13.07 24.17
C GLN A 308 6.28 -13.81 25.35
N ASN A 309 6.02 -13.12 26.45
CA ASN A 309 5.32 -13.65 27.63
C ASN A 309 3.79 -13.48 27.55
N GLN A 310 3.26 -13.05 26.39
CA GLN A 310 1.83 -12.73 26.17
C GLN A 310 1.31 -11.55 27.01
N GLU A 311 2.18 -10.71 27.53
CA GLU A 311 1.79 -9.50 28.24
C GLU A 311 1.63 -8.34 27.24
N PRO A 312 0.65 -7.44 27.44
CA PRO A 312 0.53 -6.24 26.63
C PRO A 312 1.83 -5.44 26.66
N TYR A 313 2.36 -5.11 25.48
CA TYR A 313 3.59 -4.36 25.32
C TYR A 313 3.30 -2.94 24.82
N LEU A 314 2.59 -2.82 23.71
CA LEU A 314 2.24 -1.55 23.09
C LEU A 314 0.81 -1.62 22.54
N MET A 315 0.01 -0.60 22.82
CA MET A 315 -1.32 -0.43 22.25
C MET A 315 -1.38 0.85 21.43
N ILE A 316 -1.96 0.79 20.24
CA ILE A 316 -2.22 1.96 19.40
C ILE A 316 -3.72 2.15 19.30
N LYS A 317 -4.23 3.31 19.69
CA LYS A 317 -5.60 3.74 19.43
C LYS A 317 -5.57 4.83 18.38
N ALA A 318 -6.31 4.66 17.29
CA ALA A 318 -6.23 5.55 16.16
C ALA A 318 -7.60 6.05 15.70
N LYS A 319 -7.65 7.29 15.24
CA LYS A 319 -8.81 7.92 14.63
C LYS A 319 -8.42 8.51 13.28
N ILE A 320 -9.19 8.21 12.24
CA ILE A 320 -8.95 8.76 10.91
C ILE A 320 -9.09 10.28 10.95
N SER A 321 -8.09 10.98 10.41
CA SER A 321 -7.95 12.45 10.46
C SER A 321 -8.00 13.12 9.09
N SER A 322 -8.08 12.33 8.00
CA SER A 322 -8.25 12.84 6.63
C SER A 322 -9.35 12.11 5.89
N THR A 323 -9.78 12.71 4.78
CA THR A 323 -10.55 11.99 3.76
C THR A 323 -9.74 10.83 3.20
N PHE A 324 -10.41 9.71 2.92
CA PHE A 324 -9.82 8.57 2.26
C PHE A 324 -9.62 8.83 0.76
N GLN A 325 -8.44 8.48 0.25
CA GLN A 325 -8.07 8.63 -1.16
C GLN A 325 -8.02 7.23 -1.80
N TYR A 326 -8.86 6.99 -2.82
CA TYR A 326 -8.90 5.71 -3.52
C TYR A 326 -7.71 5.55 -4.46
N GLY A 327 -7.07 4.37 -4.47
CA GLY A 327 -6.03 4.03 -5.43
C GLY A 327 -4.94 3.08 -4.93
N VAL A 328 -4.99 2.67 -3.66
CA VAL A 328 -4.17 1.56 -3.16
C VAL A 328 -4.83 0.25 -3.59
N GLY A 329 -4.59 -0.16 -4.84
CA GLY A 329 -5.34 -1.26 -5.42
C GLY A 329 -6.84 -0.95 -5.47
N LEU A 330 -7.66 -1.85 -4.95
CA LEU A 330 -9.10 -1.65 -4.78
C LEU A 330 -9.48 -0.95 -3.46
N GLY A 331 -8.51 -0.41 -2.73
CA GLY A 331 -8.74 0.28 -1.47
C GLY A 331 -8.21 1.71 -1.41
N TYR A 332 -7.96 2.16 -0.19
CA TYR A 332 -7.85 3.57 0.14
C TYR A 332 -6.63 3.87 1.01
N ALA A 333 -6.13 5.09 0.87
CA ALA A 333 -5.10 5.69 1.72
C ALA A 333 -5.67 6.84 2.57
N ALA A 334 -5.21 6.99 3.81
CA ALA A 334 -5.59 8.11 4.67
C ALA A 334 -4.51 8.43 5.73
N ALA A 335 -4.61 9.61 6.32
CA ALA A 335 -3.96 9.92 7.60
C ALA A 335 -4.86 9.57 8.78
N PHE A 336 -4.21 9.29 9.91
CA PHE A 336 -4.87 9.14 11.20
C PHE A 336 -4.05 9.80 12.29
N GLU A 337 -4.73 10.19 13.37
CA GLU A 337 -4.12 10.55 14.64
C GLU A 337 -4.10 9.32 15.55
N PHE A 338 -3.06 9.17 16.37
CA PHE A 338 -2.95 8.05 17.29
C PHE A 338 -2.56 8.45 18.71
N GLU A 339 -2.95 7.60 19.65
CA GLU A 339 -2.40 7.45 20.99
C GLU A 339 -1.68 6.10 21.07
N ALA A 340 -0.39 6.12 21.41
CA ALA A 340 0.43 4.95 21.66
C ALA A 340 0.65 4.79 23.17
N ILE A 341 0.16 3.69 23.73
CA ILE A 341 0.22 3.35 25.15
C ILE A 341 1.27 2.26 25.34
N ASP A 342 2.41 2.65 25.89
CA ASP A 342 3.53 1.76 26.19
C ASP A 342 3.36 1.22 27.61
N HIS A 343 3.02 -0.07 27.71
CA HIS A 343 2.68 -0.70 28.99
C HIS A 343 3.90 -0.93 29.88
N LEU A 344 5.10 -1.04 29.31
CA LEU A 344 6.32 -1.26 30.08
C LEU A 344 6.71 0.00 30.86
N TYR A 345 6.56 1.16 30.24
CA TYR A 345 6.95 2.44 30.84
C TYR A 345 5.77 3.27 31.34
N SER A 346 4.53 2.77 31.20
CA SER A 346 3.29 3.49 31.54
C SER A 346 3.25 4.89 30.91
N CYS A 347 3.69 4.99 29.66
CA CYS A 347 3.80 6.27 28.96
C CYS A 347 2.89 6.32 27.73
N HIS A 348 2.37 7.51 27.47
CA HIS A 348 1.48 7.80 26.36
C HIS A 348 2.22 8.70 25.38
N ARG A 349 2.09 8.41 24.09
CA ARG A 349 2.61 9.24 23.00
C ARG A 349 1.49 9.51 22.02
N TYR A 350 1.51 10.69 21.42
CA TYR A 350 0.51 11.11 20.44
C TYR A 350 1.20 11.52 19.15
N GLY A 351 0.55 11.29 18.03
CA GLY A 351 1.10 11.67 16.74
C GLY A 351 0.16 11.39 15.59
N GLN A 352 0.72 11.41 14.39
CA GLN A 352 0.02 11.10 13.15
C GLN A 352 0.69 9.94 12.44
N GLY A 353 -0.10 9.20 11.66
CA GLY A 353 0.38 8.10 10.86
C GLY A 353 -0.32 8.02 9.51
N TYR A 354 0.24 7.17 8.66
CA TYR A 354 -0.29 6.84 7.33
C TYR A 354 -0.93 5.46 7.34
N LEU A 355 -2.09 5.34 6.70
CA LEU A 355 -2.90 4.12 6.59
C LEU A 355 -3.12 3.75 5.12
N GLU A 356 -2.93 2.48 4.81
CA GLU A 356 -3.57 1.78 3.68
C GLU A 356 -4.66 0.84 4.21
N TYR A 357 -5.82 0.82 3.55
CA TYR A 357 -6.96 -0.03 3.89
C TYR A 357 -7.64 -0.56 2.64
N ILE A 358 -7.62 -1.88 2.47
CA ILE A 358 -8.30 -2.60 1.40
C ILE A 358 -9.19 -3.68 2.03
N ASP A 359 -10.47 -3.67 1.70
CA ASP A 359 -11.43 -4.71 2.10
C ASP A 359 -12.34 -5.03 0.92
N VAL A 360 -12.06 -6.15 0.26
CA VAL A 360 -12.79 -6.64 -0.91
C VAL A 360 -13.88 -7.59 -0.44
N VAL A 361 -15.13 -7.18 -0.65
CA VAL A 361 -16.33 -7.86 -0.15
C VAL A 361 -17.34 -8.10 -1.27
N GLU A 362 -18.29 -9.01 -1.02
CA GLU A 362 -19.43 -9.26 -1.88
C GLU A 362 -20.31 -8.01 -1.98
N GLN A 363 -20.38 -7.44 -3.18
CA GLN A 363 -20.98 -6.13 -3.42
C GLN A 363 -22.48 -6.15 -3.14
N THR A 364 -23.15 -7.29 -3.33
CA THR A 364 -24.59 -7.41 -3.03
C THR A 364 -24.94 -7.32 -1.54
N GLU A 365 -23.99 -7.57 -0.64
CA GLU A 365 -24.23 -7.50 0.82
C GLU A 365 -23.94 -6.12 1.41
N ILE A 366 -22.96 -5.41 0.85
CA ILE A 366 -22.58 -4.07 1.30
C ILE A 366 -23.38 -2.96 0.59
N CYS A 367 -23.91 -3.24 -0.61
CA CYS A 367 -24.66 -2.25 -1.37
C CYS A 367 -25.90 -1.79 -0.58
N PRO A 368 -26.04 -0.47 -0.32
CA PRO A 368 -27.26 0.07 0.24
C PRO A 368 -28.35 0.13 -0.85
N TYR A 369 -29.07 -0.96 -1.12
CA TYR A 369 -30.25 -0.90 -2.01
C TYR A 369 -31.49 -0.37 -1.26
N PRO A 370 -32.50 0.28 -1.91
CA PRO A 370 -32.47 1.17 -3.08
C PRO A 370 -33.47 2.36 -2.97
N ASP A 371 -33.00 3.60 -2.76
CA ASP A 371 -33.86 4.79 -3.00
C ASP A 371 -33.37 5.66 -4.16
N ASP A 372 -32.25 5.34 -4.83
CA ASP A 372 -31.60 6.30 -5.76
C ASP A 372 -31.07 5.71 -7.09
N ILE A 373 -31.50 4.50 -7.50
CA ILE A 373 -31.10 3.92 -8.80
C ILE A 373 -31.89 4.51 -9.98
N SER A 374 -32.90 5.35 -9.73
CA SER A 374 -33.65 6.04 -10.79
C SER A 374 -32.86 7.17 -11.48
N GLY A 375 -31.73 7.61 -10.90
CA GLY A 375 -30.89 8.70 -11.45
C GLY A 375 -29.66 8.29 -12.25
N LEU A 376 -29.19 7.05 -12.13
CA LEU A 376 -27.86 6.62 -12.63
C LEU A 376 -27.87 5.88 -13.97
N ILE A 377 -29.03 5.74 -14.62
CA ILE A 377 -29.11 5.32 -16.03
C ILE A 377 -29.49 6.55 -16.88
N GLN A 378 -28.54 7.47 -17.03
CA GLN A 378 -28.48 8.25 -18.26
C GLN A 378 -27.25 7.79 -19.04
N PRO A 379 -27.39 7.24 -20.26
CA PRO A 379 -26.24 7.02 -21.11
C PRO A 379 -25.59 8.39 -21.36
N GLN A 380 -24.31 8.51 -21.01
CA GLN A 380 -23.47 9.61 -21.47
C GLN A 380 -23.68 9.73 -22.98
N LYS A 381 -24.33 10.81 -23.40
CA LYS A 381 -24.42 11.17 -24.81
C LYS A 381 -22.99 11.33 -25.31
N SER A 382 -22.68 10.58 -26.35
CA SER A 382 -21.50 10.74 -27.19
C SER A 382 -21.27 12.23 -27.48
N ILE A 383 -20.10 12.73 -27.09
CA ILE A 383 -19.59 14.01 -27.54
C ILE A 383 -19.30 13.84 -29.04
N PRO A 384 -19.93 14.61 -29.95
CA PRO A 384 -19.56 14.57 -31.34
C PRO A 384 -18.19 15.23 -31.50
N ILE A 385 -17.28 14.50 -32.15
CA ILE A 385 -16.02 15.05 -32.66
C ILE A 385 -16.38 16.09 -33.71
N ILE A 386 -15.93 17.33 -33.51
CA ILE A 386 -15.78 18.35 -34.56
C ILE A 386 -14.28 18.65 -34.66
#